data_AF-A0A973HA95-F1
#
_entry.id   AF-A0A973HA95-F1
#
_cell.length_a   1.000
_cell.length_b   1.000
_cell.length_c   1.000
_cell.angle_alpha   90.00
_cell.angle_beta   90.00
_cell.angle_gamma   90.00
#
_symmetry.space_group_name_H-M   'P 1'
#
loop_
_entity.id
_entity.type
_entity.pdbx_description
1 polymer ?
#
loop_
_entity_poly.entity_id
_entity_poly.type
_entity_poly.pdbx_seq_one_letter_code
_entity_poly.pdbx_strand_id
1 'polypeptide(L)'
;AHDQFRWFGGGWKVNSELPHPDAFEAATQFVTPDDITASIPCGDDPDDFVEAVRPYADAGFTEIALVQIGGESQPAYLDWAEKTLLPALHDSLGG
;
A
#
# COMPACT_ATOMS: atom_id res chain seq x y z
N ALA A 1 -0.49 -9.59 2.03
CA ALA A 1 -0.23 -8.62 0.94
C ALA A 1 -0.07 -9.33 -0.40
N HIS A 2 0.94 -10.19 -0.56
CA HIS A 2 1.22 -10.90 -1.82
C HIS A 2 0.00 -11.65 -2.42
N ASP A 3 -0.66 -12.51 -1.65
CA ASP A 3 -1.79 -13.33 -2.14
C ASP A 3 -2.92 -12.52 -2.77
N GLN A 4 -3.19 -11.32 -2.25
CA GLN A 4 -4.31 -10.46 -2.65
C GLN A 4 -3.89 -9.30 -3.57
N PHE A 5 -2.59 -9.00 -3.66
CA PHE A 5 -2.10 -7.77 -4.29
C PHE A 5 -0.89 -7.95 -5.21
N ARG A 6 -0.47 -9.19 -5.51
CA ARG A 6 0.65 -9.48 -6.43
C ARG A 6 0.53 -8.84 -7.82
N TRP A 7 -0.69 -8.52 -8.26
CA TRP A 7 -0.97 -7.80 -9.51
C TRP A 7 -0.49 -6.36 -9.54
N PHE A 8 -0.19 -5.76 -8.40
CA PHE A 8 0.41 -4.44 -8.36
C PHE A 8 1.86 -4.43 -8.89
N GLY A 9 2.58 -5.56 -8.77
CA GLY A 9 3.97 -5.69 -9.21
C GLY A 9 4.21 -5.52 -10.71
N GLY A 10 3.17 -5.64 -11.55
CA GLY A 10 3.27 -5.44 -13.00
C GLY A 10 3.36 -3.96 -13.42
N GLY A 11 3.04 -3.03 -12.53
CA GLY A 11 2.97 -1.61 -12.83
C GLY A 11 1.77 -1.23 -13.71
N TRP A 12 1.46 0.08 -13.74
CA TRP A 12 0.23 0.59 -14.35
C TRP A 12 0.07 0.23 -15.83
N LYS A 13 1.15 0.29 -16.62
CA LYS A 13 1.11 0.04 -18.06
C LYS A 13 0.74 -1.41 -18.41
N VAL A 14 1.16 -2.37 -17.59
CA VAL A 14 0.77 -3.78 -17.78
C VAL A 14 -0.68 -3.95 -17.32
N ASN A 15 -1.01 -3.42 -16.14
CA ASN A 15 -2.33 -3.57 -15.54
C ASN A 15 -3.46 -2.99 -16.39
N SER A 16 -3.22 -1.92 -17.15
CA SER A 16 -4.24 -1.32 -18.03
C SER A 16 -4.56 -2.14 -19.28
N GLU A 17 -3.69 -3.08 -19.65
CA GLU A 17 -3.80 -3.89 -20.87
C GLU A 17 -4.30 -5.31 -20.60
N LEU A 18 -4.47 -5.70 -19.32
CA LEU A 18 -4.94 -7.02 -18.93
C LEU A 18 -6.49 -7.03 -18.90
N PRO A 19 -7.15 -7.73 -19.84
CA PRO A 19 -8.59 -7.60 -20.03
C PRO A 19 -9.43 -8.43 -19.05
N HIS A 20 -8.84 -9.41 -18.36
CA HIS A 20 -9.56 -10.39 -17.56
C HIS A 20 -8.75 -10.84 -16.32
N PRO A 21 -9.40 -11.28 -15.23
CA PRO A 21 -8.72 -11.70 -13.99
C PRO A 21 -7.67 -12.82 -14.14
N ASP A 22 -7.89 -13.78 -15.03
CA ASP A 22 -6.94 -14.85 -15.34
C ASP A 22 -5.65 -14.31 -15.99
N ALA A 23 -5.74 -13.22 -16.76
CA ALA A 23 -4.58 -12.54 -17.31
C ALA A 23 -3.71 -11.90 -16.21
N PHE A 24 -4.33 -11.35 -15.15
CA PHE A 24 -3.61 -10.87 -13.97
C PHE A 24 -2.93 -12.00 -13.21
N GLU A 25 -3.60 -13.15 -13.06
CA GLU A 25 -2.99 -14.33 -12.42
C GLU A 25 -1.77 -14.82 -13.19
N ALA A 26 -1.88 -14.97 -14.52
CA ALA A 26 -0.78 -15.40 -15.37
C ALA A 26 0.39 -14.40 -15.38
N ALA A 27 0.11 -13.09 -15.44
CA ALA A 27 1.13 -12.05 -15.45
C ALA A 27 1.92 -11.96 -14.14
N THR A 28 1.38 -12.47 -13.04
CA THR A 28 1.92 -12.28 -11.69
C THR A 28 2.40 -13.56 -11.03
N GLN A 29 2.34 -14.69 -11.75
CA GLN A 29 2.68 -16.01 -11.22
C GLN A 29 4.12 -16.13 -10.68
N PHE A 30 5.05 -15.26 -11.13
CA PHE A 30 6.44 -15.23 -10.69
C PHE A 30 6.75 -14.09 -9.71
N VAL A 31 5.79 -13.22 -9.40
CA VAL A 31 5.95 -12.18 -8.39
C VAL A 31 6.13 -12.88 -7.05
N THR A 32 7.15 -12.49 -6.29
CA THR A 32 7.45 -13.02 -4.96
C THR A 32 6.89 -12.11 -3.87
N PRO A 33 6.77 -12.58 -2.60
CA PRO A 33 6.41 -11.70 -1.49
C PRO A 33 7.36 -10.51 -1.35
N ASP A 34 8.66 -10.73 -1.58
CA ASP A 34 9.70 -9.69 -1.47
C ASP A 34 9.51 -8.59 -2.53
N ASP A 35 9.06 -8.94 -3.74
CA ASP A 35 8.76 -7.94 -4.78
C ASP A 35 7.62 -6.99 -4.38
N ILE A 36 6.70 -7.47 -3.54
CA ILE A 36 5.55 -6.69 -3.05
C ILE A 36 5.92 -5.84 -1.83
N THR A 37 6.64 -6.43 -0.86
CA THR A 37 7.05 -5.72 0.35
C THR A 37 8.09 -4.64 0.07
N ALA A 38 8.89 -4.77 -0.99
CA ALA A 38 9.84 -3.72 -1.40
C ALA A 38 9.15 -2.47 -1.97
N SER A 39 7.91 -2.58 -2.45
CA SER A 39 7.19 -1.50 -3.14
C SER A 39 6.06 -0.88 -2.33
N ILE A 40 5.61 -1.58 -1.27
CA ILE A 40 4.45 -1.19 -0.45
C ILE A 40 4.81 -1.45 1.02
N PRO A 41 4.65 -0.46 1.93
CA PRO A 41 4.78 -0.68 3.35
C PRO A 41 3.91 -1.85 3.82
N CYS A 42 4.54 -2.84 4.45
CA CYS A 42 3.88 -4.04 4.94
C CYS A 42 4.29 -4.24 6.40
N GLY A 43 3.32 -4.21 7.32
CA GLY A 43 3.59 -4.39 8.75
C GLY A 43 2.80 -3.40 9.59
N ASP A 44 3.24 -3.23 10.84
CA ASP A 44 2.65 -2.38 11.86
C ASP A 44 3.61 -1.27 12.35
N ASP A 45 4.75 -1.08 11.69
CA ASP A 45 5.70 0.00 11.97
C ASP A 45 5.22 1.31 11.32
N PRO A 46 4.81 2.34 12.08
CA PRO A 46 4.32 3.60 11.53
C PRO A 46 5.39 4.39 10.73
N ASP A 47 6.69 4.21 11.02
CA ASP A 47 7.75 4.96 10.36
C ASP A 47 7.86 4.58 8.87
N ASP A 48 7.65 3.30 8.53
CA ASP A 48 7.61 2.82 7.14
C ASP A 48 6.52 3.53 6.32
N PHE A 49 5.38 3.82 6.94
CA PHE A 49 4.28 4.54 6.29
C PHE A 49 4.57 6.04 6.20
N VAL A 50 5.18 6.64 7.22
CA VAL A 50 5.61 8.05 7.18
C VAL A 50 6.56 8.28 6.02
N GLU A 51 7.57 7.42 5.86
CA GLU A 51 8.54 7.52 4.77
C GLU A 51 7.90 7.27 3.40
N ALA A 52 6.91 6.40 3.30
CA ALA A 52 6.16 6.20 2.06
C ALA A 52 5.26 7.40 1.70
N VAL A 53 4.72 8.10 2.69
CA VAL A 53 3.82 9.26 2.50
C VAL A 53 4.61 10.55 2.24
N ARG A 54 5.80 10.71 2.82
CA ARG A 54 6.64 11.92 2.75
C ARG A 54 6.83 12.49 1.33
N PRO A 55 7.15 11.69 0.29
CA PRO A 55 7.33 12.22 -1.06
C PRO A 55 6.09 12.91 -1.63
N TYR A 56 4.89 12.45 -1.25
CA TYR A 56 3.63 13.07 -1.66
C TYR A 56 3.37 14.36 -0.87
N ALA A 57 3.63 14.36 0.44
CA ALA A 57 3.54 15.57 1.25
C ALA A 57 4.50 16.66 0.75
N ASP A 58 5.76 16.31 0.47
CA ASP A 58 6.78 17.21 -0.08
C ASP A 58 6.43 17.74 -1.48
N ALA A 59 5.68 16.96 -2.26
CA ALA A 59 5.13 17.37 -3.55
C ALA A 59 3.91 18.32 -3.43
N GLY A 60 3.45 18.61 -2.21
CA GLY A 60 2.35 19.54 -1.92
C GLY A 60 0.96 18.92 -1.91
N PHE A 61 0.84 17.59 -1.89
CA PHE A 61 -0.46 16.94 -1.69
C PHE A 61 -0.95 17.17 -0.26
N THR A 62 -2.20 17.64 -0.12
CA THR A 62 -2.81 17.95 1.18
C THR A 62 -3.74 16.86 1.70
N GLU A 63 -4.21 15.97 0.81
CA GLU A 63 -5.06 14.84 1.14
C GLU A 63 -4.46 13.57 0.57
N ILE A 64 -4.17 12.61 1.44
CA ILE A 64 -3.55 11.33 1.09
C ILE A 64 -4.46 10.22 1.60
N ALA A 65 -4.93 9.37 0.67
CA ALA A 65 -5.78 8.25 0.99
C ALA A 65 -4.95 6.97 1.19
N LEU A 66 -5.08 6.34 2.35
CA LEU A 66 -4.46 5.06 2.66
C LEU A 66 -5.45 3.93 2.39
N VAL A 67 -5.05 2.99 1.52
CA VAL A 67 -5.88 1.83 1.15
C VAL A 67 -5.27 0.57 1.72
N GLN A 68 -5.93 -0.01 2.71
CA GLN A 68 -5.51 -1.27 3.32
C GLN A 68 -5.84 -2.47 2.40
N ILE A 69 -4.91 -3.43 2.34
CA ILE A 69 -5.04 -4.67 1.58
C ILE A 69 -5.58 -5.78 2.49
N GLY A 70 -6.79 -6.25 2.22
CA GLY A 70 -7.39 -7.44 2.83
C GLY A 70 -8.56 -7.12 3.76
N GLY A 71 -9.79 -7.37 3.29
CA GLY A 71 -11.01 -6.93 3.98
C GLY A 71 -11.27 -7.59 5.34
N GLU A 72 -10.79 -8.81 5.58
CA GLU A 72 -11.03 -9.52 6.85
C GLU A 72 -10.38 -8.84 8.07
N SER A 73 -9.30 -8.08 7.85
CA SER A 73 -8.58 -7.36 8.91
C SER A 73 -8.93 -5.87 8.97
N GLN A 74 -9.93 -5.40 8.22
CA GLN A 74 -10.29 -3.98 8.15
C GLN A 74 -10.61 -3.36 9.52
N PRO A 75 -11.37 -3.99 10.44
CA PRO A 75 -11.60 -3.42 11.77
C PRO A 75 -10.32 -3.26 12.60
N ALA A 76 -9.42 -4.23 12.53
CA ALA A 76 -8.14 -4.17 13.25
C ALA A 76 -7.21 -3.10 12.66
N TYR A 77 -7.20 -2.94 11.34
CA TYR A 77 -6.50 -1.85 10.67
C TYR A 77 -7.03 -0.49 11.09
N LEU A 78 -8.35 -0.30 11.13
CA LEU A 78 -8.93 0.99 11.51
C LEU A 78 -8.58 1.36 12.96
N ASP A 79 -8.63 0.40 13.89
CA ASP A 79 -8.25 0.61 15.30
C ASP A 79 -6.77 0.98 15.45
N TRP A 80 -5.88 0.25 14.77
CA TRP A 80 -4.45 0.56 14.77
C TRP A 80 -4.16 1.89 14.05
N ALA A 81 -4.84 2.18 12.96
CA ALA A 81 -4.64 3.41 12.20
C ALA A 81 -5.02 4.63 13.04
N GLU A 82 -6.15 4.57 13.73
CA GLU A 82 -6.60 5.64 14.63
C GLU A 82 -5.62 5.87 15.79
N LYS A 83 -5.11 4.79 16.39
CA LYS A 83 -4.29 4.88 17.62
C LYS A 83 -2.80 5.11 17.38
N THR A 84 -2.28 4.68 16.24
CA THR A 84 -0.84 4.61 15.99
C THR A 84 -0.46 5.35 14.71
N LEU A 85 -1.05 4.97 13.57
CA LEU A 85 -0.59 5.48 12.26
C LEU A 85 -0.94 6.96 12.04
N LEU A 86 -2.20 7.34 12.25
CA LEU A 86 -2.66 8.70 12.00
C LEU A 86 -1.96 9.74 12.90
N PRO A 87 -1.75 9.48 14.21
CA PRO A 87 -0.91 10.34 15.04
C PRO A 87 0.52 10.48 14.49
N ALA A 88 1.18 9.37 14.12
CA ALA A 88 2.55 9.40 13.61
C ALA A 88 2.67 10.21 12.30
N LEU A 89 1.71 10.07 11.39
CA LEU A 89 1.64 10.87 10.15
C LEU A 89 1.42 12.35 10.46
N HIS A 90 0.52 12.67 11.38
CA HIS A 90 0.26 14.05 11.77
C HIS A 90 1.47 14.71 12.45
N ASP A 91 2.17 13.99 13.33
CA ASP A 91 3.34 14.53 14.03
C ASP A 91 4.56 14.68 13.11
N SER A 92 4.70 13.81 12.11
CA SER A 92 5.86 13.77 11.22
C SER A 92 5.72 14.62 9.95
N LEU A 93 4.48 14.85 9.49
CA LEU A 93 4.17 15.54 8.24
C LEU A 93 3.25 16.76 8.44
N GLY A 94 2.64 16.90 9.62
CA GLY A 94 1.84 18.06 9.98
C GLY A 94 2.71 19.23 10.39
N GLY A 95 2.51 20.36 9.70
CA GLY A 95 2.88 21.71 10.15
C GLY A 95 1.68 22.43 10.74
#